data_AF-B1PUH8-F1
#
_entry.id   AF-B1PUH8-F1
#
_cell.length_a   1.000
_cell.length_b   1.000
_cell.length_c   1.000
_cell.angle_alpha   90.00
_cell.angle_beta   90.00
_cell.angle_gamma   90.00
#
_symmetry.space_group_name_H-M   'P 1'
#
loop_
_entity.id
_entity.type
_entity.pdbx_description
1 polymer ?
#
loop_
_entity_poly.entity_id
_entity_poly.type
_entity_poly.pdbx_seq_one_letter_code
_entity_poly.pdbx_strand_id
1 'polypeptide(L)'
;WTMGLNQHTRGVWANNMVYNLHLLTGKISEPGNSPFSLTGQPSACGSAREVGTFAHRLPADMLVTNAEHRAFAEKVWKLPEGAVPSKVGFSAVEQSRKLKDGVLRFYWTQVNNNVQAGPNIMQEIMPGWRNPKAFVVVSDVYPTVSAQAADLILPAAMWVEKEG
;
A
#
# COMPACT_ATOMS: atom_id res chain seq x y z
N TRP A 1 6.98 6.28 -17.88
CA TRP A 1 6.75 4.82 -17.90
C TRP A 1 5.53 4.47 -17.05
N THR A 2 5.07 3.21 -17.09
CA THR A 2 3.89 2.70 -16.39
C THR A 2 4.18 1.30 -15.83
N MET A 3 3.12 0.56 -15.49
CA MET A 3 3.18 -0.78 -14.91
C MET A 3 3.90 -1.81 -15.79
N GLY A 4 3.94 -1.65 -17.12
CA GLY A 4 4.69 -2.56 -18.00
C GLY A 4 6.19 -2.63 -17.70
N LEU A 5 6.76 -1.58 -17.09
CA LEU A 5 8.14 -1.56 -16.60
C LEU A 5 8.23 -2.01 -15.13
N ASN A 6 7.28 -1.55 -14.30
CA ASN A 6 7.29 -1.79 -12.85
C ASN A 6 7.01 -3.26 -12.50
N GLN A 7 6.06 -3.90 -13.19
CA GLN A 7 5.59 -5.27 -12.93
C GLN A 7 6.50 -6.30 -13.60
N HIS A 8 7.81 -6.19 -13.32
CA HIS A 8 8.83 -7.09 -13.81
C HIS A 8 9.75 -7.47 -12.65
N THR A 9 10.34 -8.67 -12.69
CA THR A 9 11.33 -9.12 -11.69
C THR A 9 12.55 -8.21 -11.59
N ARG A 10 12.77 -7.38 -12.62
CA ARG A 10 13.85 -6.38 -12.72
C ARG A 10 13.32 -4.94 -12.75
N GLY A 11 12.08 -4.70 -12.33
CA GLY A 11 11.40 -3.41 -12.49
C GLY A 11 12.17 -2.24 -11.85
N VAL A 12 12.74 -2.45 -10.66
CA VAL A 12 13.59 -1.44 -10.00
C VAL A 12 14.81 -1.08 -10.86
N TRP A 13 15.53 -2.08 -11.36
CA TRP A 13 16.69 -1.87 -12.21
C TRP A 13 16.32 -1.16 -13.52
N ALA A 14 15.25 -1.62 -14.19
CA ALA A 14 14.77 -1.01 -15.42
C ALA A 14 14.37 0.46 -15.22
N ASN A 15 13.67 0.77 -14.13
CA ASN A 15 13.31 2.15 -13.78
C ASN A 15 14.56 3.00 -13.54
N ASN A 16 15.57 2.51 -12.81
CA ASN A 16 16.82 3.23 -12.61
C ASN A 16 17.53 3.53 -13.95
N MET A 17 17.48 2.61 -14.92
CA MET A 17 18.05 2.86 -16.25
C MET A 17 17.33 3.99 -16.99
N VAL A 18 16.01 4.13 -16.84
CA VAL A 18 15.27 5.27 -17.39
C VAL A 18 15.78 6.59 -16.79
N TYR A 19 15.94 6.66 -15.46
CA TYR A 19 16.51 7.83 -14.81
C TYR A 19 17.92 8.15 -15.31
N ASN A 20 18.78 7.13 -15.44
CA ASN A 20 20.15 7.31 -15.92
C ASN A 20 20.21 7.93 -17.32
N LEU A 21 19.31 7.57 -18.23
CA LEU A 21 19.25 8.18 -19.57
C LEU A 21 18.91 9.67 -19.51
N HIS A 22 17.95 10.06 -18.67
CA HIS A 22 17.61 11.46 -18.45
C HIS A 22 18.79 12.24 -17.87
N LEU A 23 19.48 11.66 -16.87
CA LEU A 23 20.66 12.27 -16.26
C LEU A 23 21.82 12.41 -17.26
N LEU A 24 22.12 11.37 -18.03
CA LEU A 24 23.20 11.37 -19.03
C LEU A 24 22.97 12.37 -20.16
N THR A 25 21.71 12.61 -20.52
CA THR A 25 21.34 13.53 -21.62
C THR A 25 21.00 14.93 -21.14
N GLY A 26 21.09 15.21 -19.84
CA GLY A 26 20.73 16.49 -19.25
C GLY A 26 19.23 16.82 -19.27
N LYS A 27 18.37 15.86 -19.62
CA LYS A 27 16.91 16.04 -19.74
C LYS A 27 16.23 15.86 -18.39
N ILE A 28 16.55 16.72 -17.42
CA ILE A 28 16.00 16.68 -16.06
C ILE A 28 15.72 18.08 -15.53
N SER A 29 14.69 18.23 -14.70
CA SER A 29 14.35 19.49 -14.02
C SER A 29 14.02 20.69 -14.94
N GLU A 30 13.58 20.43 -16.16
CA GLU A 30 13.09 21.45 -17.10
C GLU A 30 11.68 21.08 -17.60
N PRO A 31 10.84 22.04 -18.01
CA PRO A 31 9.52 21.74 -18.56
C PRO A 31 9.60 20.74 -19.73
N GLY A 32 8.82 19.66 -19.65
CA GLY A 32 8.83 18.58 -20.64
C GLY A 32 9.98 17.57 -20.50
N ASN A 33 10.93 17.82 -19.60
CA ASN A 33 12.11 16.99 -19.35
C ASN A 33 12.09 16.44 -17.93
N SER A 34 11.76 15.16 -17.77
CA SER A 34 12.07 14.36 -16.59
C SER A 34 11.58 12.93 -16.79
N PRO A 35 12.16 11.95 -16.07
CA PRO A 35 11.56 10.65 -15.95
C PRO A 35 10.18 10.78 -15.27
N PHE A 36 9.10 10.53 -16.01
CA PHE A 36 7.73 10.63 -15.51
C PHE A 36 7.03 9.26 -15.41
N SER A 37 6.59 8.89 -14.20
CA SER A 37 5.80 7.68 -13.95
C SER A 37 4.31 8.00 -13.97
N LEU A 38 3.58 7.40 -14.91
CA LEU A 38 2.13 7.49 -14.96
C LEU A 38 1.52 6.51 -13.95
N THR A 39 0.89 7.04 -12.91
CA THR A 39 0.17 6.27 -11.91
C THR A 39 -1.26 5.99 -12.34
N GLY A 40 -1.77 4.81 -12.00
CA GLY A 40 -3.09 4.35 -12.46
C GLY A 40 -4.26 4.90 -11.65
N GLN A 41 -4.33 4.57 -10.35
CA GLN A 41 -5.47 4.96 -9.53
C GLN A 41 -5.45 6.47 -9.21
N PRO A 42 -6.62 7.13 -9.14
CA PRO A 42 -6.72 8.59 -8.98
C PRO A 42 -5.92 9.16 -7.81
N SER A 43 -5.89 8.48 -6.66
CA SER A 43 -5.22 8.95 -5.44
C SER A 43 -3.94 8.18 -5.10
N ALA A 44 -3.42 7.34 -6.00
CA ALA A 44 -2.29 6.45 -5.70
C ALA A 44 -1.06 7.21 -5.16
N CYS A 45 -0.72 8.36 -5.75
CA CYS A 45 0.41 9.18 -5.30
C CYS A 45 0.16 9.82 -3.92
N GLY A 46 -0.98 10.50 -3.76
CA GLY A 46 -1.31 11.23 -2.54
C GLY A 46 -1.50 10.28 -1.35
N SER A 47 -2.35 9.26 -1.49
CA SER A 47 -2.61 8.30 -0.41
C SER A 47 -1.36 7.52 0.02
N ALA A 48 -0.48 7.17 -0.91
CA ALA A 48 0.74 6.42 -0.58
C ALA A 48 1.79 7.26 0.16
N ARG A 49 2.01 8.50 -0.29
CA ARG A 49 3.15 9.32 0.17
C ARG A 49 2.75 10.37 1.18
N GLU A 50 1.67 11.09 0.92
CA GLU A 50 1.21 12.19 1.76
C GLU A 50 0.50 11.67 3.00
N VAL A 51 -0.38 10.67 2.84
CA VAL A 51 -1.13 10.07 3.96
C VAL A 51 -0.32 8.99 4.69
N GLY A 52 0.69 8.39 4.05
CA GLY A 52 1.58 7.43 4.70
C GLY A 52 1.04 5.99 4.77
N THR A 53 0.30 5.53 3.75
CA THR A 53 -0.32 4.19 3.75
C THR A 53 0.66 3.02 3.49
N PHE A 54 1.97 3.29 3.37
CA PHE A 54 2.98 2.25 3.25
C PHE A 54 3.46 1.73 4.60
N ALA A 55 3.77 0.44 4.68
CA ALA A 55 4.17 -0.25 5.90
C ALA A 55 5.43 0.32 6.60
N HIS A 56 6.21 1.17 5.91
CA HIS A 56 7.43 1.80 6.42
C HIS A 56 7.29 3.33 6.58
N ARG A 57 6.12 3.90 6.31
CA ARG A 57 5.92 5.35 6.26
C ARG A 57 4.95 5.85 7.33
N LEU A 58 5.18 7.09 7.70
CA LEU A 58 4.27 7.98 8.37
C LEU A 58 3.79 9.04 7.35
N PRO A 59 2.77 9.86 7.65
CA PRO A 59 2.35 10.94 6.76
C PRO A 59 3.51 11.87 6.35
N ALA A 60 3.38 12.52 5.20
CA ALA A 60 4.36 13.46 4.64
C ALA A 60 5.78 12.87 4.45
N ASP A 61 5.88 11.68 3.84
CA ASP A 61 7.15 10.99 3.54
C ASP A 61 8.05 10.68 4.75
N MET A 62 7.53 10.85 5.96
CA MET A 62 8.22 10.45 7.19
C MET A 62 8.35 8.93 7.25
N LEU A 63 9.34 8.46 8.01
CA LEU A 63 9.75 7.05 8.08
C LEU A 63 9.60 6.55 9.51
N VAL A 64 8.96 5.38 9.66
CA VAL A 64 8.82 4.74 10.98
C VAL A 64 10.16 4.38 11.58
N THR A 65 11.22 4.21 10.79
CA THR A 65 12.56 3.88 11.28
C THR A 65 13.31 5.09 11.86
N ASN A 66 12.93 6.32 11.52
CA ASN A 66 13.55 7.53 12.06
C ASN A 66 12.89 7.94 13.39
N ALA A 67 13.69 8.07 14.45
CA ALA A 67 13.21 8.42 15.79
C ALA A 67 12.58 9.82 15.86
N GLU A 68 13.15 10.81 15.16
CA GLU A 68 12.62 12.18 15.15
C GLU A 68 11.25 12.24 14.45
N HIS A 69 11.09 11.49 13.36
CA HIS A 69 9.83 11.37 12.64
C HIS A 69 8.73 10.76 13.53
N ARG A 70 9.05 9.70 14.27
CA ARG A 70 8.10 9.08 15.21
C ARG A 70 7.74 10.04 16.34
N ALA A 71 8.71 10.69 16.98
CA ALA A 71 8.48 11.63 18.06
C ALA A 71 7.59 12.82 17.60
N PHE A 72 7.81 13.31 16.38
CA PHE A 72 6.93 14.33 15.78
C PHE A 72 5.50 13.82 15.62
N ALA A 73 5.31 12.62 15.04
CA ALA A 73 3.99 12.04 14.86
C ALA A 73 3.27 11.78 16.18
N GLU A 74 3.97 11.22 17.18
CA GLU A 74 3.44 10.99 18.52
C GLU A 74 2.97 12.28 19.20
N LYS A 75 3.74 13.36 19.07
CA LYS A 75 3.35 14.69 19.58
C LYS A 75 2.09 15.22 18.90
N VAL A 76 2.01 15.14 17.57
CA VAL A 76 0.84 15.59 16.81
C VAL A 76 -0.41 14.79 17.16
N TRP A 77 -0.26 13.47 17.30
CA TRP A 77 -1.35 12.54 17.63
C TRP A 77 -1.65 12.45 19.13
N LYS A 78 -0.90 13.15 19.98
CA LYS A 78 -1.02 13.15 21.44
C LYS A 78 -0.89 11.74 22.03
N LEU A 79 0.05 10.97 21.50
CA LEU A 79 0.38 9.63 21.96
C LEU A 79 1.53 9.66 22.99
N PRO A 80 1.61 8.66 23.88
CA PRO A 80 2.79 8.44 24.70
C PRO A 80 4.04 8.22 23.82
N GLU A 81 5.20 8.56 24.37
CA GLU A 81 6.48 8.31 23.71
C GLU A 81 6.67 6.80 23.43
N GLY A 82 7.06 6.47 22.20
CA GLY A 82 7.28 5.09 21.77
C GLY A 82 6.01 4.31 21.42
N ALA A 83 4.84 4.95 21.41
CA ALA A 83 3.60 4.34 20.95
C ALA A 83 3.63 3.95 19.46
N VAL A 84 4.37 4.72 18.64
CA VAL A 84 4.59 4.39 17.23
C VAL A 84 5.78 3.45 17.13
N PRO A 85 5.60 2.21 16.62
CA PRO A 85 6.70 1.25 16.54
C PRO A 85 7.73 1.64 15.48
N SER A 86 9.00 1.40 15.75
CA SER A 86 10.10 1.56 14.77
C SER A 86 10.16 0.44 13.72
N LYS A 87 9.43 -0.65 13.98
CA LYS A 87 9.39 -1.85 13.14
C LYS A 87 8.55 -1.60 11.90
N VAL A 88 9.13 -1.86 10.73
CA VAL A 88 8.41 -1.87 9.45
C VAL A 88 7.39 -3.01 9.43
N GLY A 89 6.16 -2.69 9.04
CA GLY A 89 5.09 -3.67 8.89
C GLY A 89 5.27 -4.58 7.68
N PHE A 90 4.40 -5.59 7.56
CA PHE A 90 4.41 -6.48 6.40
C PHE A 90 4.01 -5.73 5.11
N SER A 91 4.74 -5.96 4.02
CA SER A 91 4.34 -5.47 2.69
C SER A 91 3.08 -6.18 2.20
N ALA A 92 2.36 -5.61 1.22
CA ALA A 92 1.07 -6.16 0.76
C ALA A 92 1.12 -7.65 0.35
N VAL A 93 2.15 -8.07 -0.40
CA VAL A 93 2.34 -9.48 -0.79
C VAL A 93 2.72 -10.35 0.43
N GLU A 94 3.52 -9.80 1.33
CA GLU A 94 3.89 -10.49 2.57
C GLU A 94 2.68 -10.67 3.50
N GLN A 95 1.76 -9.72 3.56
CA GLN A 95 0.52 -9.84 4.35
C GLN A 95 -0.26 -11.09 3.94
N SER A 96 -0.42 -11.36 2.63
CA SER A 96 -1.10 -12.58 2.15
C SER A 96 -0.40 -13.86 2.62
N ARG A 97 0.94 -13.89 2.56
CA ARG A 97 1.74 -15.03 3.05
C ARG A 97 1.62 -15.20 4.56
N LYS A 98 1.73 -14.12 5.33
CA LYS A 98 1.64 -14.17 6.79
C LYS A 98 0.23 -14.50 7.28
N LEU A 99 -0.81 -14.13 6.53
CA LEU A 99 -2.18 -14.54 6.80
C LEU A 99 -2.35 -16.05 6.56
N LYS A 100 -1.83 -16.57 5.44
CA LYS A 100 -1.77 -18.00 5.15
C LYS A 100 -1.01 -18.77 6.24
N ASP A 101 0.12 -18.28 6.69
CA ASP A 101 0.94 -18.91 7.73
C ASP A 101 0.32 -18.79 9.14
N GLY A 102 -0.76 -18.01 9.32
CA GLY A 102 -1.40 -17.76 10.61
C GLY A 102 -0.59 -16.89 11.58
N VAL A 103 0.41 -16.17 11.03
CA VAL A 103 1.22 -15.17 11.75
C VAL A 103 0.45 -13.86 11.85
N LEU A 104 -0.10 -13.39 10.72
CA LEU A 104 -1.09 -12.33 10.69
C LEU A 104 -2.46 -12.97 10.95
N ARG A 105 -3.21 -12.45 11.92
CA ARG A 105 -4.48 -13.05 12.37
C ARG A 105 -5.67 -12.11 12.30
N PHE A 106 -5.40 -10.81 12.16
CA PHE A 106 -6.43 -9.82 11.92
C PHE A 106 -6.02 -9.05 10.67
N TYR A 107 -6.93 -8.97 9.71
CA TYR A 107 -6.67 -8.29 8.44
C TYR A 107 -7.87 -7.44 8.07
N TRP A 108 -7.68 -6.13 8.05
CA TRP A 108 -8.70 -5.18 7.63
C TRP A 108 -8.26 -4.53 6.33
N THR A 109 -9.00 -4.80 5.26
CA THR A 109 -8.83 -4.13 3.97
C THR A 109 -9.95 -3.12 3.74
N GLN A 110 -9.60 -1.99 3.15
CA GLN A 110 -10.54 -0.91 2.86
C GLN A 110 -10.52 -0.60 1.36
N VAL A 111 -11.71 -0.57 0.76
CA VAL A 111 -12.00 -0.18 -0.63
C VAL A 111 -11.05 -0.82 -1.66
N ASN A 112 -10.74 -2.11 -1.47
CA ASN A 112 -9.81 -2.85 -2.31
C ASN A 112 -10.27 -4.30 -2.54
N ASN A 113 -10.43 -4.67 -3.82
CA ASN A 113 -10.82 -6.01 -4.23
C ASN A 113 -9.60 -6.94 -4.46
N ASN A 114 -8.74 -7.09 -3.46
CA ASN A 114 -7.46 -7.79 -3.58
C ASN A 114 -7.60 -9.29 -3.89
N VAL A 115 -8.69 -9.93 -3.46
CA VAL A 115 -8.95 -11.34 -3.78
C VAL A 115 -9.14 -11.56 -5.28
N GLN A 116 -9.69 -10.58 -6.00
CA GLN A 116 -9.85 -10.65 -7.45
C GLN A 116 -8.61 -10.13 -8.20
N ALA A 117 -8.00 -9.05 -7.71
CA ALA A 117 -6.98 -8.31 -8.44
C ALA A 117 -5.54 -8.69 -8.06
N GLY A 118 -5.35 -9.40 -6.95
CA GLY A 118 -4.05 -9.81 -6.45
C GLY A 118 -3.47 -11.02 -7.19
N PRO A 119 -2.14 -11.20 -7.16
CA PRO A 119 -1.49 -12.39 -7.74
C PRO A 119 -1.65 -13.61 -6.84
N ASN A 120 -1.39 -14.81 -7.38
CA ASN A 120 -1.32 -16.07 -6.62
C ASN A 120 -2.55 -16.34 -5.74
N ILE A 121 -3.74 -16.01 -6.25
CA ILE A 121 -5.00 -16.05 -5.48
C ILE A 121 -5.20 -17.41 -4.81
N MET A 122 -5.01 -18.50 -5.56
CA MET A 122 -5.24 -19.86 -5.08
C MET A 122 -4.13 -20.38 -4.15
N GLN A 123 -2.92 -19.83 -4.24
CA GLN A 123 -1.74 -20.30 -3.51
C GLN A 123 -1.45 -19.50 -2.24
N GLU A 124 -1.78 -18.21 -2.23
CA GLU A 124 -1.43 -17.27 -1.15
C GLU A 124 -2.67 -16.59 -0.58
N ILE A 125 -3.42 -15.84 -1.40
CA ILE A 125 -4.48 -14.93 -0.90
C ILE A 125 -5.65 -15.72 -0.30
N MET A 126 -6.33 -16.55 -1.08
CA MET A 126 -7.51 -17.29 -0.62
C MET A 126 -7.20 -18.23 0.56
N PRO A 127 -6.11 -19.01 0.54
CA PRO A 127 -5.73 -19.81 1.71
C PRO A 127 -5.52 -18.96 2.98
N GLY A 128 -4.99 -17.75 2.85
CA GLY A 128 -4.86 -16.81 3.98
C GLY A 128 -6.20 -16.31 4.48
N TRP A 129 -7.08 -15.87 3.57
CA TRP A 129 -8.39 -15.33 3.92
C TRP A 129 -9.37 -16.39 4.44
N ARG A 130 -9.13 -17.67 4.14
CA ARG A 130 -9.87 -18.83 4.68
C ARG A 130 -9.16 -19.53 5.83
N ASN A 131 -8.03 -18.99 6.30
CA ASN A 131 -7.34 -19.55 7.44
C ASN A 131 -8.23 -19.41 8.69
N PRO A 132 -8.59 -20.48 9.40
CA PRO A 132 -9.45 -20.39 10.60
C PRO A 132 -8.83 -19.59 11.75
N LYS A 133 -7.53 -19.27 11.69
CA LYS A 133 -6.85 -18.39 12.66
C LYS A 133 -6.93 -16.91 12.29
N ALA A 134 -7.42 -16.59 11.09
CA ALA A 134 -7.55 -15.23 10.60
C ALA A 134 -8.99 -14.72 10.79
N PHE A 135 -9.11 -13.42 11.08
CA PHE A 135 -10.35 -12.67 11.04
C PHE A 135 -10.18 -11.52 10.05
N VAL A 136 -10.97 -11.56 8.97
CA VAL A 136 -10.87 -10.66 7.83
C VAL A 136 -12.06 -9.71 7.78
N VAL A 137 -11.74 -8.42 7.88
CA VAL A 137 -12.71 -7.34 7.73
C VAL A 137 -12.54 -6.70 6.35
N VAL A 138 -13.64 -6.51 5.64
CA VAL A 138 -13.65 -5.80 4.36
C VAL A 138 -14.57 -4.59 4.48
N SER A 139 -14.00 -3.40 4.30
CA SER A 139 -14.80 -2.19 4.06
C SER A 139 -14.93 -1.95 2.58
N ASP A 140 -16.13 -2.03 2.01
CA ASP A 140 -16.36 -1.89 0.57
C ASP A 140 -17.74 -1.29 0.28
N VAL A 141 -17.88 -0.71 -0.91
CA VAL A 141 -19.12 -0.13 -1.43
C VAL A 141 -19.93 -1.15 -2.23
N TYR A 142 -19.28 -2.18 -2.76
CA TYR A 142 -19.92 -3.25 -3.53
C TYR A 142 -19.66 -4.63 -2.92
N PRO A 143 -20.50 -5.64 -3.21
CA PRO A 143 -20.27 -7.03 -2.82
C PRO A 143 -19.17 -7.67 -3.70
N THR A 144 -17.95 -7.13 -3.64
CA THR A 144 -16.79 -7.61 -4.38
C THR A 144 -16.41 -9.03 -4.00
N VAL A 145 -15.56 -9.70 -4.79
CA VAL A 145 -15.05 -11.05 -4.44
C VAL A 145 -14.32 -11.03 -3.10
N SER A 146 -13.64 -9.93 -2.79
CA SER A 146 -13.04 -9.72 -1.47
C SER A 146 -14.09 -9.62 -0.38
N ALA A 147 -15.16 -8.82 -0.56
CA ALA A 147 -16.25 -8.73 0.41
C ALA A 147 -16.95 -10.07 0.63
N GLN A 148 -17.22 -10.84 -0.43
CA GLN A 148 -17.79 -12.18 -0.36
C GLN A 148 -16.87 -13.17 0.38
N ALA A 149 -15.57 -12.90 0.39
CA ALA A 149 -14.57 -13.65 1.13
C ALA A 149 -14.27 -13.05 2.52
N ALA A 150 -15.05 -12.13 3.07
CA ALA A 150 -14.81 -11.56 4.40
C ALA A 150 -15.47 -12.37 5.52
N ASP A 151 -15.01 -12.18 6.76
CA ASP A 151 -15.73 -12.61 7.97
C ASP A 151 -16.69 -11.51 8.46
N LEU A 152 -16.32 -10.24 8.24
CA LEU A 152 -17.14 -9.08 8.53
C LEU A 152 -17.07 -8.08 7.36
N ILE A 153 -18.23 -7.64 6.89
CA ILE A 153 -18.35 -6.60 5.86
C ILE A 153 -18.82 -5.31 6.53
N LEU A 154 -18.09 -4.22 6.30
CA LEU A 154 -18.43 -2.87 6.76
C LEU A 154 -18.76 -1.99 5.56
N PRO A 155 -20.01 -1.54 5.37
CA PRO A 155 -20.36 -0.68 4.24
C PRO A 155 -19.53 0.62 4.23
N ALA A 156 -18.93 0.94 3.09
CA ALA A 156 -18.19 2.19 2.89
C ALA A 156 -18.94 3.10 1.92
N ALA A 157 -18.95 4.40 2.20
CA ALA A 157 -19.57 5.38 1.29
C ALA A 157 -18.79 5.51 -0.03
N MET A 158 -19.53 5.74 -1.12
CA MET A 158 -19.01 5.92 -2.47
C MET A 158 -18.41 7.31 -2.67
N TRP A 159 -17.62 7.52 -3.73
CA TRP A 159 -17.02 8.82 -4.01
C TRP A 159 -18.06 9.94 -4.22
N VAL A 160 -19.26 9.62 -4.72
CA VAL A 160 -20.38 10.58 -4.87
C VAL A 160 -21.04 10.96 -3.54
N GLU A 161 -20.72 10.23 -2.46
CA GLU A 161 -21.27 10.41 -1.11
C GLU A 161 -20.24 11.03 -0.15
N LYS A 162 -19.05 11.39 -0.67
CA LYS A 162 -17.89 11.83 0.11
C LYS A 162 -17.32 13.13 -0.45
N GLU A 163 -16.63 13.85 0.43
CA GLU A 163 -15.87 15.07 0.13
C GLU A 163 -14.46 14.94 0.72
N GLY A 164 -13.47 15.62 0.13
CA GLY A 164 -12.09 15.66 0.59
C GLY A 164 -11.06 15.81 -0.51
#